data_AF-A0A846LJL0-F1
#
_entry.id   AF-A0A846LJL0-F1
#
_cell.length_a   1.000
_cell.length_b   1.000
_cell.length_c   1.000
_cell.angle_alpha   90.00
_cell.angle_beta   90.00
_cell.angle_gamma   90.00
#
_symmetry.space_group_name_H-M   'P 1'
#
loop_
_entity.id
_entity.type
_entity.pdbx_description
1 polymer ?
#
loop_
_entity_poly.entity_id
_entity_poly.type
_entity_poly.pdbx_seq_one_letter_code
_entity_poly.pdbx_strand_id
1 'polypeptide(L)' 'MTLQTDDELERALTALAEAEGTSRQEVVRRAVLERYERSGHAARVQQSSGRMIEKWGDVLDRLGTV' A
#
# COMPACT_ATOMS: atom_id res chain seq x y z
N MET A 1 13.48 -1.79 16.76
CA MET A 1 13.94 -1.99 15.36
C MET A 1 14.90 -0.87 15.04
N THR A 2 16.01 -1.14 14.34
CA THR A 2 16.98 -0.12 13.94
C THR A 2 16.89 0.05 12.43
N LEU A 3 16.62 1.28 11.97
CA LEU A 3 16.52 1.63 10.55
C LEU A 3 17.77 2.41 10.17
N GLN A 4 18.40 2.04 9.05
CA GLN A 4 19.46 2.85 8.48
C GLN A 4 18.82 4.02 7.72
N THR A 5 19.23 5.24 8.07
CA THR A 5 18.68 6.49 7.53
C THR A 5 19.75 7.24 6.76
N ASP A 6 19.33 7.96 5.73
CA ASP A 6 20.11 9.00 5.06
C ASP A 6 19.60 10.40 5.44
N ASP A 7 20.34 11.44 5.07
CA ASP A 7 20.03 12.83 5.43
C ASP A 7 18.68 13.32 4.88
N GLU A 8 18.20 12.73 3.78
CA GLU A 8 16.90 13.05 3.21
C GLU A 8 15.79 12.48 4.09
N LEU A 9 15.87 11.19 4.43
CA LEU A 9 14.90 10.52 5.28
C LEU A 9 14.86 11.13 6.68
N GLU A 10 16.01 11.52 7.25
CA GLU A 10 16.04 12.18 8.56
C GLU A 10 15.31 13.52 8.56
N ARG A 11 15.53 14.34 7.53
CA ARG A 11 14.83 15.63 7.39
C ARG A 11 13.33 15.44 7.21
N ALA A 12 12.93 14.50 6.35
CA ALA A 12 11.52 14.20 6.11
C ALA A 12 10.82 13.71 7.39
N LEU A 13 11.43 12.78 8.13
CA LEU A 13 10.87 12.27 9.38
C LEU A 13 10.78 13.36 10.45
N THR A 14 11.76 14.26 10.53
CA THR A 14 11.74 15.38 11.48
C THR A 14 10.59 16.33 11.17
N ALA A 15 10.46 16.77 9.92
CA ALA A 15 9.39 17.66 9.50
C ALA A 15 7.99 17.06 9.75
N LEU A 16 7.79 15.76 9.44
CA LEU A 16 6.53 15.07 9.69
C LEU A 16 6.25 14.92 11.19
N ALA A 17 7.25 14.54 11.98
CA ALA A 17 7.11 14.41 13.42
C ALA A 17 6.70 15.72 14.10
N GLU A 18 7.31 16.84 13.68
CA GLU A 18 6.96 18.18 14.17
C GLU A 18 5.55 18.60 13.75
N ALA A 19 5.20 18.41 12.48
CA ALA A 19 3.87 18.77 11.96
C ALA A 19 2.74 17.96 12.63
N GLU A 20 2.99 16.70 12.96
CA GLU A 20 2.01 15.79 13.56
C GLU A 20 2.06 15.76 15.10
N GLY A 21 3.03 16.43 15.73
CA GLY A 21 3.23 16.39 17.18
C GLY A 21 3.52 14.99 17.72
N THR A 22 4.23 14.16 16.94
CA THR A 22 4.50 12.76 17.26
C THR A 22 5.99 12.42 17.16
N SER A 23 6.38 11.19 17.47
CA SER A 23 7.76 10.74 17.32
C SER A 23 8.06 10.27 15.90
N ARG A 24 9.32 10.42 15.44
CA ARG A 24 9.79 9.87 14.15
C ARG A 24 9.52 8.37 14.01
N GLN A 25 9.62 7.62 15.11
CA GLN A 25 9.33 6.19 15.15
C GLN A 25 7.85 5.89 14.88
N GLU A 26 6.95 6.73 15.41
CA GLU A 26 5.52 6.58 15.17
C GLU A 26 5.15 6.95 13.73
N VAL A 27 5.79 7.97 13.14
CA VAL A 27 5.65 8.30 11.70
C VAL A 27 6.00 7.08 10.84
N VAL A 28 7.15 6.45 11.10
CA VAL A 28 7.58 5.24 10.39
C VAL A 28 6.58 4.10 10.60
N ARG A 29 6.16 3.86 11.83
CA ARG A 29 5.21 2.79 12.17
C ARG A 29 3.90 2.97 11.40
N ARG A 30 3.31 4.17 11.41
CA ARG A 30 2.05 4.47 10.73
C ARG A 30 2.19 4.34 9.22
N ALA A 31 3.25 4.90 8.63
CA ALA A 31 3.51 4.80 7.20
C ALA A 31 3.67 3.35 6.72
N VAL A 32 4.34 2.50 7.50
CA VAL A 32 4.49 1.06 7.20
C VAL A 32 3.14 0.35 7.27
N LEU A 33 2.35 0.57 8.31
CA LEU A 33 1.02 -0.05 8.45
C LEU A 33 0.07 0.40 7.34
N GLU A 34 0.00 1.70 7.04
CA GLU A 34 -0.81 2.24 5.95
C GLU A 34 -0.39 1.66 4.58
N ARG A 35 0.92 1.49 4.35
CA ARG A 35 1.42 0.86 3.13
C ARG A 35 1.05 -0.62 3.06
N TYR A 36 1.15 -1.33 4.18
CA TYR A 36 0.77 -2.74 4.29
C TYR A 36 -0.73 -2.96 4.06
N GLU A 37 -1.58 -2.10 4.62
CA GLU A 37 -3.03 -2.16 4.40
C GLU A 37 -3.40 -1.90 2.94
N ARG A 38 -2.76 -0.89 2.32
CA ARG A 38 -2.94 -0.59 0.89
C ARG A 38 -2.46 -1.73 0.00
N SER A 39 -1.30 -2.33 0.28
CA SER A 39 -0.80 -3.46 -0.50
C SER A 39 -1.69 -4.70 -0.31
N GLY A 40 -2.18 -4.95 0.90
CA GLY A 40 -3.14 -6.02 1.19
C GLY A 40 -4.51 -5.80 0.55
N HIS A 41 -4.97 -4.55 0.39
CA HIS A 41 -6.19 -4.23 -0.35
C HIS A 41 -6.01 -4.47 -1.86
N ALA A 42 -4.91 -3.99 -2.44
CA ALA A 42 -4.57 -4.24 -3.86
C ALA A 42 -4.44 -5.74 -4.15
N ALA A 43 -3.75 -6.49 -3.29
CA ALA A 43 -3.63 -7.94 -3.41
C ALA A 43 -5.00 -8.65 -3.28
N ARG A 44 -5.88 -8.21 -2.37
CA ARG A 44 -7.24 -8.76 -2.26
C ARG A 44 -8.11 -8.44 -3.47
N VAL A 45 -8.03 -7.23 -4.02
CA VAL A 45 -8.73 -6.86 -5.26
C VAL A 45 -8.20 -7.67 -6.44
N GLN A 46 -6.88 -7.83 -6.57
CA GLN A 46 -6.26 -8.59 -7.65
C GLN A 46 -6.59 -10.09 -7.54
N GLN A 47 -6.60 -10.66 -6.33
CA GLN A 47 -6.98 -12.06 -6.09
C GLN A 47 -8.48 -12.29 -6.28
N SER A 48 -9.34 -11.33 -5.92
CA SER A 48 -10.78 -11.39 -6.18
C SER A 48 -11.11 -11.24 -7.68
N SER A 49 -10.39 -10.35 -8.37
CA SER A 49 -10.49 -10.17 -9.82
C SER A 49 -9.99 -11.40 -10.56
N GLY A 50 -8.88 -12.01 -10.09
CA GLY A 50 -8.36 -13.27 -10.63
C GLY A 50 -9.38 -14.41 -10.54
N ARG A 51 -10.04 -14.58 -9.38
CA ARG A 51 -11.12 -15.58 -9.22
C ARG A 51 -12.36 -15.29 -10.08
N MET A 52 -12.69 -14.03 -10.32
CA MET A 52 -13.80 -13.66 -11.21
C MET A 52 -13.46 -13.87 -12.69
N ILE A 53 -12.23 -13.57 -13.12
CA ILE A 53 -11.73 -13.82 -14.47
C ILE A 53 -11.65 -15.34 -14.73
N GLU A 54 -11.20 -16.13 -13.76
CA GLU A 54 -11.15 -17.58 -13.87
C GLU A 54 -12.56 -18.22 -13.96
N LYS A 55 -13.57 -17.59 -13.34
CA LYS A 55 -14.96 -18.07 -13.31
C LYS A 55 -15.83 -17.54 -14.45
N TRP A 56 -15.55 -16.34 -14.96
CA TRP A 56 -16.37 -15.64 -15.96
C TRP A 56 -15.60 -15.23 -17.22
N GLY A 57 -14.35 -15.66 -17.37
CA GLY A 57 -13.46 -15.29 -18.47
C GLY A 57 -14.11 -15.49 -19.84
N ASP A 58 -14.68 -16.67 -20.08
CA ASP A 58 -15.35 -17.01 -21.34
C ASP A 58 -16.59 -16.13 -21.62
N VAL A 59 -17.29 -15.68 -20.57
CA VAL A 59 -18.46 -14.80 -20.70
C VAL A 59 -18.02 -13.37 -21.00
N LEU A 60 -16.94 -12.90 -20.38
CA LEU A 60 -16.38 -11.57 -20.62
C LEU A 60 -15.74 -11.46 -22.01
N ASP A 61 -15.05 -12.50 -22.48
CA ASP A 61 -14.49 -12.57 -23.85
C ASP A 61 -15.61 -12.49 -24.90
N ARG A 62 -16.73 -13.18 -24.65
CA ARG A 62 -17.88 -13.19 -25.55
C ARG A 62 -18.62 -11.84 -25.60
N LEU A 63 -18.63 -11.09 -24.50
CA LEU A 63 -19.26 -9.77 -24.43
C LEU A 63 -18.35 -8.66 -25.00
N GLY A 64 -17.03 -8.84 -25.02
CA GLY A 64 -16.08 -7.91 -25.62
C GLY A 64 -15.86 -8.06 -27.13
N THR A 65 -16.40 -9.12 -27.74
CA THR A 65 -16.24 -9.44 -29.17
C THR A 65 -17.44 -8.96 -30.02
N VAL A 66 -18.38 -8.19 -29.46
CA VAL A 66 -19.57 -7.66 -30.15
C VAL A 66 -19.43 -6.17 -30.45
#